data_AF-A4S8E7-F1
#
_entry.id   AF-A4S8E7-F1
#
_cell.length_a   1.000
_cell.length_b   1.000
_cell.length_c   1.000
_cell.angle_alpha   90.00
_cell.angle_beta   90.00
_cell.angle_gamma   90.00
#
_symmetry.space_group_name_H-M   'P 1'
#
loop_
_entity.id
_entity.type
_entity.pdbx_description
1 polymer ?
#
loop_
_entity_poly.entity_id
_entity_poly.type
_entity_poly.pdbx_seq_one_letter_code
_entity_poly.pdbx_strand_id
1 'polypeptide(L)' 'MSSGASVEEEIAEMNKWRAVSMLVIPACAGFGVYTLSNAAHGHGHENPAYSYLRIRNREQFPWGGDCGLFEYRDDCK' A
#
# COMPACT_ATOMS: atom_id res chain seq x y z
N MET A 1 -18.41 19.18 -23.69
CA MET A 1 -17.15 19.14 -24.45
C MET A 1 -17.17 17.84 -25.24
N SER A 2 -17.35 17.89 -26.56
CA SER A 2 -17.21 16.73 -27.44
C SER A 2 -16.17 17.13 -28.48
N SER A 3 -14.96 16.61 -28.34
CA SER A 3 -13.78 17.05 -29.09
C SER A 3 -13.52 16.08 -30.25
N GLY A 4 -13.96 16.46 -31.45
CA GLY A 4 -13.30 16.17 -32.73
C GLY A 4 -13.18 14.73 -33.26
N ALA A 5 -13.37 13.69 -32.45
CA ALA A 5 -13.19 12.30 -32.87
C ALA A 5 -14.49 11.71 -33.47
N SER A 6 -14.35 10.85 -34.48
CA SER A 6 -15.52 10.10 -34.99
C SER A 6 -15.92 9.01 -34.00
N VAL A 7 -17.18 8.55 -34.06
CA VAL A 7 -17.67 7.47 -33.18
C VAL A 7 -16.82 6.20 -33.35
N GLU A 8 -16.36 5.93 -34.56
CA GLU A 8 -15.49 4.80 -34.88
C GLU A 8 -14.11 4.93 -34.22
N GLU A 9 -13.56 6.14 -34.17
CA GLU A 9 -12.29 6.43 -33.49
C GLU A 9 -12.42 6.23 -31.97
N GLU A 10 -13.51 6.71 -31.37
CA GLU A 10 -13.78 6.50 -29.94
C GLU A 10 -13.94 5.01 -29.59
N ILE A 11 -14.62 4.23 -30.44
CA ILE A 11 -14.75 2.78 -30.29
C ILE A 11 -13.38 2.09 -30.38
N ALA A 12 -12.54 2.50 -31.33
CA ALA A 12 -11.19 1.95 -31.49
C ALA A 12 -10.30 2.26 -30.28
N GLU A 13 -10.33 3.49 -29.76
CA GLU A 13 -9.59 3.90 -28.56
C GLU A 13 -10.06 3.13 -27.32
N MET A 14 -11.38 3.00 -27.12
CA MET A 14 -11.94 2.20 -26.02
C MET A 14 -11.46 0.74 -26.11
N ASN A 15 -11.51 0.13 -27.29
CA ASN A 15 -11.10 -1.27 -27.47
C ASN A 15 -9.60 -1.47 -27.21
N LYS A 16 -8.76 -0.52 -27.61
CA LYS A 16 -7.32 -0.53 -27.30
C LYS A 16 -7.07 -0.54 -25.80
N TRP A 17 -7.67 0.38 -25.05
CA TRP A 17 -7.48 0.45 -23.59
C TRP A 17 -8.11 -0.72 -22.84
N ARG A 18 -9.21 -1.28 -23.36
CA ARG A 18 -9.77 -2.54 -22.85
C ARG A 18 -8.79 -3.69 -23.00
N ALA A 19 -8.14 -3.83 -24.16
CA ALA A 19 -7.13 -4.86 -24.39
C ALA A 19 -5.90 -4.68 -23.48
N VAL A 20 -5.42 -3.44 -23.31
CA VAL A 20 -4.33 -3.14 -22.36
C VAL A 20 -4.73 -3.52 -20.94
N SER A 21 -5.95 -3.18 -20.52
CA SER A 21 -6.45 -3.52 -19.19
C SER A 21 -6.52 -5.04 -18.96
N MET A 22 -6.93 -5.81 -19.97
CA MET A 22 -6.93 -7.27 -19.92
C MET A 22 -5.54 -7.88 -19.75
N LEU A 23 -4.47 -7.18 -20.11
CA LEU A 23 -3.08 -7.57 -19.83
C LEU A 23 -2.64 -7.12 -18.43
N VAL A 24 -2.95 -5.87 -18.05
CA VAL A 24 -2.49 -5.30 -16.78
C VAL A 24 -3.13 -5.99 -15.58
N ILE A 25 -4.41 -6.35 -15.65
CA ILE A 25 -5.12 -7.04 -14.56
C ILE A 25 -4.40 -8.34 -14.13
N PRO A 26 -4.10 -9.31 -15.02
CA PRO A 26 -3.39 -10.52 -14.62
C PRO A 26 -1.95 -10.24 -14.18
N ALA A 27 -1.29 -9.22 -14.72
CA ALA A 27 0.04 -8.81 -14.24
C ALA A 27 -0.01 -8.32 -12.78
N CYS A 28 -0.96 -7.45 -12.45
CA CYS A 28 -1.21 -6.99 -11.08
C CYS A 28 -1.58 -8.14 -10.15
N ALA A 29 -2.43 -9.07 -10.61
CA ALA A 29 -2.80 -10.25 -9.84
C ALA A 29 -1.57 -11.14 -9.54
N GLY A 30 -0.74 -11.41 -10.56
CA GLY A 30 0.50 -12.18 -10.40
C GLY A 30 1.49 -11.50 -9.45
N PHE A 31 1.66 -10.18 -9.57
CA PHE A 31 2.49 -9.41 -8.66
C PHE A 31 1.93 -9.41 -7.22
N GLY A 32 0.62 -9.33 -7.06
CA GLY A 32 -0.05 -9.47 -5.77
C GLY A 32 0.21 -10.82 -5.13
N VAL A 33 0.06 -11.91 -5.90
CA VAL A 33 0.39 -13.27 -5.42
C VAL A 33 1.86 -13.36 -5.03
N TYR A 34 2.78 -12.87 -5.87
CA TYR A 34 4.22 -12.86 -5.55
C TYR A 34 4.53 -12.11 -4.26
N THR A 35 3.97 -10.91 -4.10
CA THR A 35 4.21 -10.07 -2.92
C THR A 35 3.67 -10.73 -1.66
N LEU A 36 2.45 -11.25 -1.69
CA LEU A 36 1.82 -11.89 -0.53
C LEU A 36 2.49 -13.23 -0.17
N SER A 37 2.93 -14.00 -1.17
CA SER A 37 3.60 -15.29 -0.94
C SER A 37 4.99 -15.13 -0.34
N ASN A 38 5.65 -14.00 -0.60
CA ASN A 38 7.00 -13.71 -0.11
C ASN A 38 7.00 -12.61 0.96
N ALA A 39 5.84 -12.17 1.44
CA ALA A 39 5.75 -11.21 2.53
C ALA A 39 6.29 -11.87 3.80
N ALA A 40 7.54 -11.59 4.14
CA ALA A 40 8.07 -11.97 5.44
C ALA A 40 7.34 -11.16 6.51
N HIS A 41 6.61 -11.83 7.41
CA HIS A 41 6.07 -11.21 8.63
C HIS A 41 7.14 -11.16 9.72
N GLY A 42 8.28 -10.55 9.39
CA GLY A 42 9.37 -10.35 10.33
C GLY A 42 9.03 -9.21 11.27
N HIS A 43 8.51 -9.52 12.46
CA HIS A 43 8.69 -8.62 13.59
C HIS A 43 10.19 -8.53 13.82
N GLY A 44 10.77 -7.36 13.53
CA GLY A 44 12.20 -7.15 13.70
C GLY A 44 12.62 -7.56 15.10
N HIS A 45 13.84 -8.08 15.24
CA HIS A 45 14.44 -8.25 16.56
C HIS A 45 14.33 -6.93 17.33
N GLU A 46 14.07 -7.02 18.65
CA GLU A 46 13.93 -5.85 19.50
C GLU A 46 15.11 -4.90 19.28
N ASN A 47 14.81 -3.72 18.71
CA ASN A 47 15.83 -2.73 18.46
C ASN A 47 16.38 -2.25 19.81
N PRO A 48 17.70 -2.06 19.95
CA PRO A 48 18.26 -1.38 21.11
C PRO A 48 17.55 -0.04 21.35
N ALA A 49 17.40 0.35 22.62
CA ALA A 49 16.73 1.57 23.03
C ALA A 49 17.58 2.81 22.70
N TYR A 50 17.71 3.12 21.40
CA TYR A 50 18.39 4.31 20.93
C TYR A 50 17.60 5.56 21.33
N SER A 51 18.30 6.57 21.86
CA SER A 51 17.68 7.80 22.39
C SER A 51 16.89 8.62 21.38
N TYR A 52 17.08 8.37 20.08
CA TYR A 52 16.38 9.03 18.99
C TYR A 52 15.19 8.21 18.44
N LEU A 53 15.01 6.96 18.88
CA LEU A 53 13.83 6.16 18.57
C LEU A 53 12.82 6.25 19.72
N ARG A 54 11.54 5.96 19.41
CA ARG A 54 10.43 6.02 20.37
C ARG A 54 10.37 7.31 21.21
N ILE A 55 10.68 8.45 20.60
CA ILE A 55 10.56 9.74 21.27
C ILE A 55 9.08 9.99 21.63
N ARG A 56 8.83 10.31 22.90
CA ARG A 56 7.51 10.70 23.42
C ARG A 56 7.64 12.07 24.10
N ASN A 57 7.17 13.11 23.42
CA ASN A 57 7.18 14.49 23.97
C ASN A 57 6.01 14.76 24.91
N ARG A 58 5.02 13.87 24.92
CA ARG A 58 3.88 13.88 25.84
C ARG A 58 3.75 12.50 26.43
N GLU A 59 3.28 12.42 27.67
CA GLU A 59 3.19 11.16 28.42
C GLU A 59 2.27 10.14 27.74
N GLN A 60 1.23 10.58 27.00
CA GLN A 60 0.28 9.68 26.34
C GLN A 60 -0.19 10.20 24.99
N PHE A 61 -0.51 9.27 24.09
CA PHE A 61 -1.22 9.58 22.86
C PHE A 61 -2.72 9.88 23.12
N PRO A 62 -3.41 10.59 22.21
CA PRO A 62 -4.83 10.95 22.38
C PRO A 62 -5.80 9.78 22.54
N TRP A 63 -5.44 8.58 22.03
CA TRP A 63 -6.23 7.36 22.15
C TRP A 63 -5.86 6.51 23.38
N GLY A 64 -4.92 6.98 24.20
CA GLY A 64 -4.45 6.29 25.39
C GLY A 64 -3.37 5.23 25.11
N GLY A 65 -2.53 4.99 26.12
CA GLY A 65 -1.43 4.02 26.06
C GLY A 65 -0.18 4.53 25.35
N ASP A 66 0.85 3.68 25.36
CA ASP A 66 2.20 3.99 24.85
C ASP A 66 2.37 3.62 23.36
N CYS A 67 1.41 2.87 22.81
CA CYS A 67 1.36 2.44 21.42
C CYS A 67 1.02 3.60 20.47
N GLY A 68 1.81 3.75 19.42
CA GLY A 68 1.45 4.50 18.22
C GLY A 68 0.21 3.94 17.52
N LEU A 69 -0.41 4.75 16.64
CA LEU A 69 -1.70 4.43 16.01
C LEU A 69 -1.70 3.12 15.20
N PHE A 70 -0.56 2.77 14.61
CA PHE A 70 -0.37 1.56 13.80
C PHE A 70 0.79 0.71 14.31
N GLU A 71 1.12 0.80 15.61
CA GLU A 71 2.10 -0.09 16.23
C GLU A 71 1.45 -1.43 16.58
N TYR A 72 2.19 -2.53 16.36
CA TYR A 72 1.77 -3.83 16.87
C TYR A 72 1.99 -3.89 18.38
N ARG A 73 1.18 -4.70 19.08
CA ARG A 73 1.29 -4.84 20.53
C ARG A 73 2.68 -5.24 21.01
N ASP A 74 3.36 -6.10 20.26
CA ASP A 74 4.70 -6.58 20.62
C ASP A 74 5.77 -5.47 20.50
N ASP A 75 5.47 -4.41 19.75
CA ASP A 75 6.33 -3.23 19.57
C ASP A 75 6.03 -2.12 20.60
N CYS A 76 4.90 -2.22 21.31
CA CYS A 76 4.47 -1.30 22.37
C CYS A 76 5.15 -1.61 23.70
N LYS A 77 6.42 -1.22 23.83
CA LYS A 77 7.17 -1.28 25.09
C LYS A 77 7.66 0.09 25.51
#